data_AF-A0A1G3HKU2-F1
#
_entry.id   AF-A0A1G3HKU2-F1
#
_cell.length_a   1.000
_cell.length_b   1.000
_cell.length_c   1.000
_cell.angle_alpha   90.00
_cell.angle_beta   90.00
_cell.angle_gamma   90.00
#
_symmetry.space_group_name_H-M   'P 1'
#
loop_
_entity.id
_entity.type
_entity.pdbx_description
1 polymer ?
#
loop_
_entity_poly.entity_id
_entity_poly.type
_entity_poly.pdbx_seq_one_letter_code
_entity_poly.pdbx_strand_id
1 'polypeptide(L)' 'MQSKDLYAGALTLVLRHDLTGCAQSAHQAVDLLQRLAALPTADSDTRSLCEQMCERLLDEVEHAT' A
#
# COMPACT_ATOMS: atom_id res chain seq x y z
N MET A 1 -7.12 -18.27 2.44
CA MET A 1 -6.41 -18.05 1.16
C MET A 1 -6.41 -16.60 0.70
N GLN A 2 -7.35 -15.74 1.15
CA GLN A 2 -7.50 -14.38 0.62
C GLN A 2 -6.41 -13.36 1.01
N SER A 3 -5.76 -13.52 2.17
CA SER A 3 -4.74 -12.57 2.61
C SER A 3 -3.51 -12.56 1.70
N LYS A 4 -3.09 -13.71 1.16
CA LYS A 4 -1.93 -13.79 0.26
C LYS A 4 -2.14 -13.03 -1.05
N ASP A 5 -3.34 -13.09 -1.62
CA ASP A 5 -3.67 -12.35 -2.84
C ASP A 5 -3.74 -10.84 -2.58
N LEU A 6 -4.20 -10.43 -1.39
CA LEU A 6 -4.13 -9.03 -0.95
C LEU A 6 -2.69 -8.52 -0.81
N TYR A 7 -1.80 -9.30 -0.18
CA TYR A 7 -0.38 -8.94 -0.08
C TYR A 7 0.28 -8.84 -1.46
N ALA A 8 0.03 -9.80 -2.35
CA ALA A 8 0.57 -9.77 -3.71
C ALA A 8 0.04 -8.57 -4.51
N GLY A 9 -1.25 -8.26 -4.39
CA GLY A 9 -1.88 -7.11 -5.03
C GLY A 9 -1.30 -5.78 -4.54
N ALA A 10 -1.21 -5.59 -3.21
CA ALA A 10 -0.62 -4.40 -2.61
C ALA A 10 0.83 -4.21 -3.07
N LEU A 11 1.66 -5.25 -2.97
CA LEU A 11 3.05 -5.20 -3.38
C LEU A 11 3.19 -4.87 -4.88
N THR A 12 2.36 -5.46 -5.74
CA THR A 12 2.38 -5.19 -7.18
C THR A 12 2.06 -3.72 -7.48
N LEU A 13 1.14 -3.11 -6.75
CA LEU A 13 0.78 -1.70 -6.95
C LEU A 13 1.87 -0.76 -6.44
N VAL A 14 2.48 -1.06 -5.29
CA VAL A 14 3.65 -0.33 -4.77
C VAL A 14 4.80 -0.37 -5.78
N LEU A 15 5.19 -1.56 -6.24
CA LEU A 15 6.26 -1.71 -7.23
C LEU A 15 5.97 -0.99 -8.55
N ARG A 16 4.71 -1.01 -9.00
CA ARG A 16 4.29 -0.31 -10.21
C ARG A 16 4.38 1.20 -10.05
N HIS A 17 3.98 1.72 -8.89
CA HIS A 17 4.15 3.14 -8.58
C HIS A 17 5.63 3.52 -8.61
N ASP A 18 6.49 2.82 -7.85
CA ASP A 18 7.94 3.06 -7.83
C ASP A 18 8.58 3.04 -9.23
N LEU A 19 8.13 2.13 -10.11
CA LEU A 19 8.70 2.01 -11.46
C LEU A 19 8.18 3.04 -12.47
N THR A 20 6.97 3.59 -12.27
CA THR A 20 6.29 4.40 -13.30
C THR A 20 5.92 5.81 -12.87
N GLY A 21 5.96 6.10 -11.56
CA GLY A 21 5.43 7.33 -10.97
C GLY A 21 3.91 7.45 -11.08
N CYS A 22 3.19 6.37 -11.42
CA CYS A 22 1.74 6.44 -11.63
C CYS A 22 1.00 6.71 -10.31
N ALA A 23 0.43 7.90 -10.15
CA ALA A 23 -0.33 8.31 -8.95
C ALA A 23 -1.55 7.41 -8.67
N GLN A 24 -2.24 6.95 -9.71
CA GLN A 24 -3.38 6.04 -9.56
C GLN A 24 -2.95 4.70 -8.92
N SER A 25 -1.73 4.23 -9.21
CA SER A 25 -1.21 3.00 -8.61
C SER A 25 -0.90 3.20 -7.12
N ALA A 26 -0.40 4.37 -6.73
CA ALA A 26 -0.22 4.73 -5.33
C ALA A 26 -1.54 4.76 -4.56
N HIS A 27 -2.59 5.40 -5.09
CA HIS A 27 -3.91 5.39 -4.45
C HIS A 27 -4.46 3.97 -4.25
N GLN A 28 -4.37 3.13 -5.29
CA GLN A 28 -4.81 1.74 -5.17
C GLN A 28 -3.95 0.93 -4.19
N ALA A 29 -2.65 1.20 -4.11
CA ALA A 29 -1.76 0.58 -3.13
C ALA A 29 -2.17 0.96 -1.70
N VAL A 30 -2.43 2.24 -1.43
CA VAL A 30 -2.91 2.76 -0.13
C VAL A 30 -4.18 2.04 0.29
N ASP A 31 -5.17 1.93 -0.58
CA ASP A 31 -6.44 1.22 -0.28
C ASP A 31 -6.20 -0.24 0.13
N LEU A 32 -5.30 -0.95 -0.55
CA LEU A 32 -5.00 -2.35 -0.22
C LEU A 32 -4.16 -2.48 1.06
N LEU A 33 -3.21 -1.58 1.30
CA LEU A 33 -2.39 -1.55 2.51
C LEU A 33 -3.25 -1.26 3.75
N GLN A 34 -4.21 -0.34 3.68
CA GLN A 34 -5.17 -0.10 4.76
C GLN A 34 -6.02 -1.34 5.06
N ARG A 35 -6.48 -2.05 4.02
CA ARG A 35 -7.21 -3.32 4.20
C ARG A 35 -6.34 -4.39 4.84
N LEU A 36 -5.05 -4.46 4.48
CA LEU A 36 -4.09 -5.40 5.08
C LEU A 36 -3.87 -5.08 6.57
N ALA A 37 -3.69 -3.81 6.93
CA ALA A 37 -3.54 -3.39 8.32
C ALA A 37 -4.79 -3.72 9.17
N ALA A 38 -5.98 -3.60 8.57
CA ALA A 38 -7.25 -3.93 9.21
C ALA A 38 -7.48 -5.45 9.39
N LEU A 39 -6.66 -6.32 8.80
CA LEU A 39 -6.83 -7.76 8.99
C LEU A 39 -6.53 -8.15 10.44
N PRO A 40 -7.37 -9.01 11.06
CA PRO A 40 -7.12 -9.51 12.42
C PRO A 40 -5.84 -10.35 12.51
N THR A 41 -5.39 -10.92 11.38
CA THR A 41 -4.16 -11.70 11.27
C THR A 41 -2.89 -10.85 11.09
N ALA A 42 -3.01 -9.54 10.87
CA ALA A 42 -1.85 -8.67 10.84
C ALA A 42 -1.29 -8.51 12.26
N ASP A 43 0.03 -8.58 12.41
CA ASP A 43 0.69 -8.21 13.66
C ASP A 43 0.87 -6.67 13.74
N SER A 44 1.36 -6.17 14.87
CA SER A 44 1.61 -4.74 15.08
C SER A 44 2.58 -4.16 14.06
N ASP A 45 3.61 -4.93 13.71
CA ASP A 45 4.71 -4.46 12.87
C ASP A 45 4.23 -4.31 11.43
N THR A 46 3.46 -5.28 10.93
CA THR A 46 2.82 -5.23 9.62
C THR A 46 1.85 -4.05 9.52
N ARG A 47 1.08 -3.78 10.58
CA ARG A 47 0.18 -2.59 10.61
C ARG A 47 0.97 -1.30 10.51
N SER A 48 1.99 -1.14 11.34
CA SER A 48 2.82 0.07 11.34
C SER A 48 3.53 0.26 9.99
N LEU A 49 4.02 -0.81 9.37
CA LEU A 49 4.62 -0.75 8.03
C LEU A 49 3.61 -0.34 6.96
N CYS A 50 2.38 -0.88 7.01
CA CYS A 50 1.33 -0.49 6.07
C CYS A 50 0.96 1.00 6.24
N GLU A 51 0.83 1.48 7.47
CA GLU A 51 0.52 2.88 7.78
C GLU A 51 1.61 3.83 7.28
N GLN A 52 2.88 3.58 7.64
CA GLN A 52 4.02 4.38 7.17
C GLN A 52 4.13 4.41 5.64
N MET A 53 3.87 3.28 4.99
CA MET A 53 3.91 3.21 3.53
C MET A 53 2.73 3.98 2.89
N CYS A 54 1.55 3.95 3.52
CA CYS A 54 0.43 4.77 3.05
C CYS A 54 0.76 6.27 3.14
N GLU A 55 1.30 6.71 4.26
CA GLU A 55 1.72 8.10 4.46
C GLU A 55 2.73 8.53 3.39
N ARG A 56 3.77 7.71 3.15
CA ARG A 56 4.78 7.98 2.12
C ARG A 56 4.18 8.11 0.72
N LEU A 57 3.33 7.17 0.33
CA LEU A 57 2.71 7.16 -1.00
C LEU A 57 1.78 8.36 -1.21
N LEU A 58 1.04 8.76 -0.19
CA LEU A 58 0.17 9.94 -0.26
C LEU A 58 0.99 11.22 -0.38
N ASP A 59 2.06 11.36 0.41
CA ASP A 59 2.98 12.49 0.33
C ASP A 59 3.61 12.60 -1.08
N GLU A 60 4.08 11.47 -1.64
CA GLU A 60 4.64 11.41 -2.99
C GLU A 60 3.63 11.83 -4.07
N VAL A 61 2.35 11.46 -3.93
CA VAL A 61 1.30 11.84 -4.87
C VAL A 61 0.93 13.32 -4.74
N GLU A 62 0.86 13.86 -3.54
CA GLU A 62 0.55 15.28 -3.28
C GLU A 62 1.65 16.20 -3.82
N HIS A 63 2.92 15.77 -3.78
CA HIS A 63 4.06 16.53 -4.27
C HIS A 63 4.36 16.32 -5.77
N ALA A 64 3.69 15.36 -6.42
CA ALA A 64 3.87 15.08 -7.86
C ALA A 64 2.97 15.94 -8.78
N THR A 65 2.03 16.72 -8.21
CA THR A 65 1.17 17.69 -8.92
C THR A 65 1.71 19.11 -8.90
#